data_AF-A0A663N8K6-F1
#
_entry.id   AF-A0A663N8K6-F1
#
_cell.length_a   1.000
_cell.length_b   1.000
_cell.length_c   1.000
_cell.angle_alpha   90.00
_cell.angle_beta   90.00
_cell.angle_gamma   90.00
#
_symmetry.space_group_name_H-M   'P 1'
#
loop_
_entity.id
_entity.type
_entity.pdbx_description
1 polymer ?
#
loop_
_entity_poly.entity_id
_entity_poly.type
_entity_poly.pdbx_seq_one_letter_code
_entity_poly.pdbx_strand_id
1 'polypeptide(L)'
;MNFLRLLSSEVVQHITIHCLNTSVWREGSSEKPSEKAVRFRAWNGQMFEADGQLRPEVAADDCKIKDGRWHRTLFSFRTQDPQQLPIVNIYNLPPSEPGKQYHLEVGPVCFL
;
A
#
# COMPACT_ATOMS: atom_id res chain seq x y z
N MET A 1 -20.11 9.06 -6.62
CA MET A 1 -19.97 8.08 -5.52
C MET A 1 -20.31 8.70 -4.15
N ASN A 2 -21.39 9.49 -4.03
CA ASN A 2 -21.75 10.09 -2.72
C ASN A 2 -22.72 9.23 -1.90
N PHE A 3 -23.60 8.47 -2.56
CA PHE A 3 -24.65 7.73 -1.85
C PHE A 3 -24.12 6.56 -1.01
N LEU A 4 -23.17 5.77 -1.53
CA LEU A 4 -22.55 4.67 -0.78
C LEU A 4 -21.81 5.15 0.48
N ARG A 5 -21.28 6.38 0.47
CA ARG A 5 -20.56 6.96 1.61
C ARG A 5 -21.49 7.31 2.79
N LEU A 6 -22.78 7.51 2.53
CA LEU A 6 -23.75 7.95 3.54
C LEU A 6 -24.38 6.80 4.31
N LEU A 7 -24.28 5.57 3.81
CA LEU A 7 -24.97 4.39 4.37
C LEU A 7 -24.01 3.32 4.90
N SER A 8 -22.72 3.43 4.62
CA SER A 8 -21.71 2.49 5.06
C SER A 8 -20.95 2.98 6.30
N SER A 9 -20.65 2.05 7.18
CA SER A 9 -19.94 2.30 8.44
C SER A 9 -18.42 2.09 8.31
N GLU A 10 -18.01 1.42 7.24
CA GLU A 10 -16.64 1.06 7.00
C GLU A 10 -16.33 1.11 5.50
N VAL A 11 -15.11 1.51 5.18
CA VAL A 11 -14.57 1.46 3.82
C VAL A 11 -13.22 0.75 3.83
N VAL A 12 -13.03 -0.14 2.86
CA VAL A 12 -11.82 -0.93 2.66
C VAL A 12 -11.31 -0.78 1.24
N GLN A 13 -10.00 -0.67 1.10
CA GLN A 13 -9.31 -0.83 -0.18
C GLN A 13 -8.05 -1.67 0.02
N HIS A 14 -7.73 -2.49 -0.97
CA HIS A 14 -6.49 -3.25 -1.02
C HIS A 14 -5.60 -2.77 -2.16
N ILE A 15 -4.29 -2.73 -1.94
CA ILE A 15 -3.29 -2.52 -2.99
C ILE A 15 -2.22 -3.59 -2.85
N THR A 16 -1.93 -4.27 -3.94
CA THR A 16 -0.84 -5.24 -4.03
C THR A 16 0.29 -4.63 -4.86
N ILE A 17 1.51 -4.65 -4.30
CA ILE A 17 2.72 -4.32 -5.06
C ILE A 17 3.45 -5.63 -5.34
N HIS A 18 3.44 -6.04 -6.61
CA HIS A 18 4.28 -7.13 -7.11
C HIS A 18 5.68 -6.58 -7.37
N CYS A 19 6.71 -7.30 -6.96
CA CYS A 19 8.08 -6.82 -6.95
C CYS A 19 9.05 -7.92 -7.39
N LEU A 20 10.09 -7.51 -8.13
CA LEU A 20 11.20 -8.35 -8.53
C LEU A 20 12.48 -7.70 -8.00
N ASN A 21 13.17 -8.38 -7.07
CA ASN A 21 14.42 -7.92 -6.44
C ASN A 21 14.39 -6.49 -5.87
N THR A 22 13.22 -6.00 -5.50
CA THR A 22 13.05 -4.64 -4.98
C THR A 22 12.15 -4.65 -3.76
N SER A 23 12.56 -3.89 -2.75
CA SER A 23 11.86 -3.79 -1.47
C SER A 23 11.00 -2.54 -1.44
N VAL A 24 9.77 -2.66 -0.93
CA VAL A 24 8.78 -1.59 -0.95
C VAL A 24 8.32 -1.17 0.44
N TRP A 25 8.50 -2.02 1.44
CA TRP A 25 8.06 -1.75 2.82
C TRP A 25 9.19 -1.96 3.83
N ARG A 26 9.62 -3.21 4.03
CA ARG A 26 10.80 -3.54 4.86
C ARG A 26 12.00 -3.86 3.99
N GLU A 27 13.20 -3.69 4.54
CA GLU A 27 14.45 -4.00 3.86
C GLU A 27 15.34 -4.94 4.69
N GLY A 28 15.96 -5.91 4.01
CA GLY A 28 16.87 -6.87 4.63
C GLY A 28 16.18 -7.73 5.69
N SER A 29 16.88 -7.96 6.81
CA SER A 29 16.35 -8.71 7.96
C SER A 29 15.59 -7.84 8.97
N SER A 30 15.34 -6.56 8.66
CA SER A 30 14.60 -5.67 9.55
C SER A 30 13.12 -6.05 9.57
N GLU A 31 12.57 -6.21 10.77
CA GLU A 31 11.11 -6.35 10.95
C GLU A 31 10.40 -4.99 10.99
N LYS A 32 11.15 -3.89 11.11
CA LYS A 32 10.61 -2.53 11.03
C LYS A 32 10.57 -2.03 9.58
N PRO A 33 9.56 -1.22 9.20
CA PRO A 33 9.53 -0.58 7.89
C PRO A 33 10.77 0.29 7.64
N SER A 34 11.20 0.34 6.39
CA SER A 34 12.29 1.19 5.92
C SER A 34 11.85 2.65 5.88
N GLU A 35 12.79 3.59 6.04
CA GLU A 35 12.57 5.01 5.78
C GLU A 35 12.16 5.28 4.32
N LYS A 36 12.50 4.35 3.41
CA LYS A 36 12.12 4.38 1.99
C LYS A 36 10.82 3.64 1.71
N ALA A 37 10.08 3.23 2.74
CA ALA A 37 8.80 2.55 2.57
C ALA A 37 7.86 3.38 1.70
N VAL A 38 7.04 2.69 0.91
CA VAL A 38 5.99 3.31 0.11
C VAL A 38 5.00 4.05 1.00
N ARG A 39 4.48 5.16 0.48
CA ARG A 39 3.49 6.00 1.18
C ARG A 39 2.29 6.20 0.27
N PHE A 40 1.09 6.15 0.81
CA PHE A 40 -0.15 6.17 0.03
C PHE A 40 -0.95 7.41 0.36
N ARG A 41 -1.29 8.20 -0.67
CA ARG A 41 -2.14 9.38 -0.50
C ARG A 41 -3.57 9.03 -0.82
N ALA A 42 -4.46 9.34 0.11
CA ALA A 42 -5.88 9.23 -0.08
C ALA A 42 -6.45 10.48 -0.77
N TRP A 43 -7.63 10.37 -1.38
CA TRP A 43 -8.24 11.46 -2.16
C TRP A 43 -8.50 12.72 -1.32
N ASN A 44 -8.72 12.58 0.00
CA ASN A 44 -8.90 13.69 0.94
C ASN A 44 -7.58 14.36 1.35
N GLY A 45 -6.44 13.91 0.80
CA GLY A 45 -5.11 14.47 1.05
C GLY A 45 -4.32 13.83 2.20
N GLN A 46 -4.95 12.96 3.01
CA GLN A 46 -4.25 12.26 4.08
C GLN A 46 -3.25 11.23 3.55
N MET A 47 -2.19 10.99 4.32
CA MET A 47 -1.13 10.05 4.00
C MET A 47 -1.21 8.82 4.90
N PHE A 48 -1.19 7.64 4.28
CA PHE A 48 -0.94 6.36 4.94
C PHE A 48 0.53 6.00 4.79
N GLU A 49 1.27 5.90 5.90
CA GLU A 49 2.72 5.69 5.91
C GLU A 49 3.19 4.97 7.19
N ALA A 50 4.42 4.45 7.16
CA ALA A 50 4.93 3.61 8.25
C ALA A 50 5.12 4.37 9.58
N ASP A 51 5.51 5.63 9.54
CA ASP A 51 5.83 6.49 10.67
C ASP A 51 4.71 7.49 11.00
N GLY A 52 3.61 7.45 10.24
CA GLY A 52 2.45 8.31 10.41
C GLY A 52 1.39 7.77 11.37
N GLN A 53 0.41 8.62 11.69
CA GLN A 53 -0.77 8.24 12.47
C GLN A 53 -1.65 7.22 11.73
N LEU A 54 -1.76 7.38 10.42
CA LEU A 54 -2.47 6.46 9.54
C LEU A 54 -1.47 5.46 8.99
N ARG A 55 -1.42 4.27 9.59
CA ARG A 55 -0.54 3.20 9.12
C ARG A 55 -1.34 2.20 8.30
N PRO A 56 -0.91 1.83 7.08
CA PRO A 56 -1.56 0.76 6.36
C PRO A 56 -1.33 -0.57 7.07
N GLU A 57 -2.33 -1.45 7.04
CA GLU A 57 -2.16 -2.84 7.43
C GLU A 57 -1.35 -3.56 6.35
N VAL A 58 -0.35 -4.34 6.74
CA VAL A 58 0.49 -5.10 5.81
C VAL A 58 0.31 -6.58 6.08
N ALA A 59 -0.54 -7.22 5.27
CA ALA A 59 -0.92 -8.61 5.46
C ALA A 59 0.18 -9.60 5.06
N ALA A 60 1.01 -9.23 4.08
CA ALA A 60 2.19 -9.97 3.66
C ALA A 60 3.22 -8.99 3.09
N ASP A 61 4.51 -9.27 3.29
CA ASP A 61 5.61 -8.44 2.78
C ASP A 61 6.80 -9.32 2.41
N ASP A 62 6.71 -9.92 1.21
CA ASP A 62 7.73 -10.80 0.65
C ASP A 62 8.70 -10.04 -0.27
N CYS A 63 8.45 -8.75 -0.55
CA CYS A 63 9.34 -7.92 -1.35
C CYS A 63 10.72 -7.65 -0.73
N LYS A 64 10.95 -8.04 0.52
CA LYS A 64 12.30 -8.06 1.11
C LYS A 64 13.18 -9.15 0.53
N ILE A 65 12.61 -10.17 -0.11
CA ILE A 65 13.32 -11.30 -0.71
C ILE A 65 13.88 -10.90 -2.09
N LYS A 66 15.18 -11.10 -2.29
CA LYS A 66 15.93 -10.72 -3.52
C LYS A 66 16.53 -11.97 -4.19
N ASP A 67 15.68 -12.93 -4.55
CA ASP A 67 16.05 -14.24 -5.10
C ASP A 67 15.85 -14.36 -6.63
N GLY A 68 15.58 -13.25 -7.31
CA GLY A 68 15.29 -13.23 -8.75
C GLY A 68 13.89 -13.69 -9.13
N ARG A 69 12.99 -13.89 -8.17
CA ARG A 69 11.59 -14.25 -8.42
C ARG A 69 10.66 -13.09 -8.09
N TRP A 70 9.45 -13.15 -8.64
CA TRP A 70 8.39 -12.23 -8.29
C TRP A 70 7.82 -12.55 -6.92
N HIS A 71 7.73 -11.53 -6.09
CA HIS A 71 7.11 -11.54 -4.78
C HIS A 71 6.05 -10.45 -4.69
N ARG A 72 5.39 -10.32 -3.55
CA ARG A 72 4.37 -9.30 -3.34
C ARG A 72 4.35 -8.76 -1.91
N THR A 73 3.90 -7.51 -1.79
CA THR A 73 3.50 -6.91 -0.52
C THR A 73 2.03 -6.52 -0.63
N LEU A 74 1.23 -6.92 0.36
CA LEU A 74 -0.22 -6.75 0.40
C LEU A 74 -0.59 -5.66 1.42
N PHE A 75 -1.13 -4.54 0.94
CA PHE A 75 -1.57 -3.42 1.76
C PHE A 75 -3.09 -3.41 1.88
N SER A 76 -3.59 -3.21 3.11
CA SER A 76 -4.99 -3.02 3.45
C SER A 76 -5.18 -1.65 4.09
N PHE A 77 -6.14 -0.90 3.55
CA PHE A 77 -6.56 0.39 4.07
C PHE A 77 -8.00 0.24 4.55
N ARG A 78 -8.18 0.21 5.86
CA ARG A 78 -9.48 0.05 6.53
C ARG A 78 -9.75 1.27 7.41
N THR A 79 -10.95 1.83 7.30
CA THR A 79 -11.33 3.01 8.11
C THR A 79 -12.84 3.09 8.26
N GLN A 80 -13.26 3.65 9.39
CA GLN A 80 -14.67 3.95 9.71
C GLN A 80 -15.12 5.31 9.15
N ASP A 81 -14.22 6.06 8.51
CA ASP A 81 -14.56 7.29 7.79
C ASP A 81 -14.68 6.99 6.28
N PRO A 82 -15.91 6.85 5.73
CA PRO A 82 -16.12 6.62 4.30
C PRO A 82 -15.61 7.78 3.44
N GLN A 83 -15.31 8.94 4.05
CA GLN A 83 -14.71 10.08 3.39
C GLN A 83 -13.20 9.96 3.20
N GLN A 84 -12.54 8.92 3.69
CA GLN A 84 -11.09 8.84 3.63
C GLN A 84 -10.54 8.20 2.34
N LEU A 85 -11.13 7.10 1.87
CA LEU A 85 -10.73 6.40 0.63
C LEU A 85 -11.49 6.90 -0.61
N PRO A 86 -10.97 6.74 -1.85
CA PRO A 86 -9.85 5.88 -2.29
C PRO A 86 -8.44 6.43 -2.05
N ILE A 87 -7.44 5.56 -2.14
CA ILE A 87 -6.04 5.88 -2.46
C ILE A 87 -5.95 6.37 -3.91
N VAL A 88 -5.30 7.52 -4.10
CA VAL A 88 -5.16 8.20 -5.40
C VAL A 88 -3.71 8.35 -5.86
N ASN A 89 -2.74 8.15 -4.97
CA ASN A 89 -1.31 8.20 -5.33
C ASN A 89 -0.46 7.32 -4.42
N ILE A 90 0.68 6.86 -4.93
CA ILE A 90 1.69 6.08 -4.21
C ILE A 90 3.06 6.76 -4.40
N TYR A 91 3.69 7.15 -3.30
CA TYR A 91 5.02 7.75 -3.26
C TYR A 91 6.07 6.73 -2.82
N ASN A 92 7.34 7.09 -3.06
CA ASN A 92 8.52 6.26 -2.75
C ASN A 92 8.51 4.88 -3.43
N LEU A 93 7.85 4.76 -4.58
CA LEU A 93 8.00 3.57 -5.42
C LEU A 93 9.46 3.45 -5.89
N PRO A 94 10.05 2.24 -5.87
CA PRO A 94 11.44 2.06 -6.26
C PRO A 94 11.63 2.40 -7.74
N PRO A 95 12.80 2.94 -8.14
CA PRO A 95 13.09 3.17 -9.55
C PRO A 95 13.14 1.85 -10.31
N SER A 96 12.73 1.88 -11.58
CA SER A 96 12.88 0.74 -12.49
C SER A 96 14.33 0.68 -12.97
N GLU A 97 15.01 -0.42 -12.66
CA GLU A 97 16.40 -0.70 -13.04
C GLU A 97 16.47 -2.09 -13.70
N PRO A 98 17.48 -2.38 -14.54
CA PRO A 98 17.66 -3.72 -15.07
C PRO A 98 17.69 -4.78 -13.95
N GLY A 99 16.77 -5.75 -14.01
CA GLY A 99 16.64 -6.79 -12.98
C GLY A 99 15.89 -6.38 -11.70
N LYS A 100 15.40 -5.13 -11.59
CA LYS A 100 14.53 -4.66 -10.52
C LYS A 100 13.27 -4.03 -11.09
N GLN A 101 12.12 -4.64 -10.82
CA GLN A 101 10.85 -4.20 -11.37
C GLN A 101 9.76 -4.24 -10.31
N TYR A 102 8.69 -3.49 -10.55
CA TYR A 102 7.46 -3.61 -9.79
C TYR A 102 6.25 -3.46 -10.70
N HIS A 103 5.13 -4.02 -10.25
CA HIS A 103 3.83 -3.88 -10.87
C HIS A 103 2.78 -3.62 -9.77
N LEU A 104 1.84 -2.74 -10.06
CA LEU A 104 0.80 -2.33 -9.13
C LEU A 104 -0.54 -2.96 -9.52
N GLU A 105 -1.18 -3.60 -8.55
CA GLU A 105 -2.54 -4.08 -8.65
C GLU A 105 -3.39 -3.31 -7.62
N VAL A 106 -4.24 -2.41 -8.12
CA VAL A 106 -5.09 -1.55 -7.29
C VAL A 106 -6.47 -2.19 -7.19
N GLY A 107 -6.81 -2.67 -6.00
CA GLY A 107 -8.10 -3.27 -5.72
C GLY A 107 -9.24 -2.23 -5.69
N PRO A 108 -10.50 -2.69 -5.83
CA PRO A 108 -11.66 -1.84 -5.72
C PRO A 108 -11.78 -1.26 -4.30
N VAL A 109 -12.50 -0.14 -4.18
CA VAL A 109 -12.96 0.36 -2.89
C VAL A 109 -14.29 -0.30 -2.55
N CYS A 110 -14.32 -1.00 -1.41
CA CYS A 110 -15.50 -1.67 -0.88
C CYS A 110 -16.08 -0.85 0.26
N PHE A 111 -17.37 -0.58 0.20
CA PHE A 111 -18.14 0.07 1.26
C PHE A 111 -19.01 -0.98 1.94
N LEU A 112 -18.92 -1.09 3.28
CA LEU A 112 -19.63 -2.07 4.11
C LEU A 112 -20.67 -1.40 5.02
#